data_AF-A0A2S8REX8-F1
#
_entry.id   AF-A0A2S8REX8-F1
#
_cell.length_a   1.000
_cell.length_b   1.000
_cell.length_c   1.000
_cell.angle_alpha   90.00
_cell.angle_beta   90.00
_cell.angle_gamma   90.00
#
_symmetry.space_group_name_H-M   'P 1'
#
loop_
_entity.id
_entity.type
_entity.pdbx_description
1 polymer ?
#
loop_
_entity_poly.entity_id
_entity_poly.type
_entity_poly.pdbx_seq_one_letter_code
_entity_poly.pdbx_strand_id
1 'polypeptide(L)' 'MNNNAVEYTTYDRLLRAWENSMELVRDYEMYSKRIEDEKIKEVFKRFAEQEGKHASELRELLLEYKNKNSENVN' A
#
# COMPACT_ATOMS: atom_id res chain seq x y z
N MET A 1 -4.71 -31.75 -10.29
CA MET A 1 -4.51 -30.33 -9.95
C MET A 1 -3.04 -30.02 -10.18
N ASN A 2 -2.72 -28.87 -10.78
CA ASN A 2 -1.34 -28.52 -11.12
C ASN A 2 -0.63 -28.00 -9.86
N ASN A 3 0.27 -28.80 -9.27
CA ASN A 3 0.93 -28.50 -7.99
C ASN A 3 2.03 -27.41 -8.08
N ASN A 4 2.17 -26.75 -9.23
CA ASN A 4 3.19 -25.71 -9.49
C ASN A 4 2.61 -24.28 -9.58
N ALA A 5 1.35 -24.06 -9.18
CA ALA A 5 0.79 -22.71 -9.13
C ALA A 5 1.42 -21.93 -7.97
N VAL A 6 1.97 -20.75 -8.25
CA VAL A 6 2.38 -19.82 -7.20
C VAL A 6 1.12 -19.25 -6.56
N GLU A 7 0.90 -19.58 -5.28
CA GLU A 7 -0.21 -19.05 -4.50
C GLU A 7 0.28 -17.89 -3.63
N TYR A 8 -0.42 -16.76 -3.70
CA TYR A 8 -0.22 -15.68 -2.76
C TYR A 8 -0.88 -16.05 -1.42
N THR A 9 -0.21 -15.76 -0.31
CA THR A 9 -0.79 -15.81 1.03
C THR A 9 -1.54 -14.51 1.35
N THR A 10 -2.23 -14.46 2.48
CA THR A 10 -2.80 -13.20 3.01
C THR A 10 -1.70 -12.18 3.30
N TYR A 11 -0.56 -12.65 3.84
CA TYR A 11 0.60 -11.79 4.09
C TYR A 11 1.11 -11.13 2.81
N ASP A 12 1.28 -11.90 1.74
CA ASP A 12 1.79 -11.36 0.47
C ASP A 12 0.85 -10.32 -0.15
N ARG A 13 -0.46 -10.53 -0.01
CA ARG A 13 -1.47 -9.57 -0.48
C ARG A 13 -1.42 -8.26 0.32
N LEU A 14 -1.30 -8.34 1.65
CA LEU A 14 -1.16 -7.17 2.51
C LEU A 14 0.13 -6.40 2.21
N LEU A 15 1.25 -7.12 2.10
CA LEU A 15 2.56 -6.55 1.78
C LEU A 15 2.52 -5.82 0.44
N ARG A 16 2.01 -6.49 -0.60
CA ARG A 16 1.93 -5.91 -1.95
C ARG A 16 0.98 -4.71 -2.00
N ALA A 17 -0.16 -4.77 -1.31
CA ALA A 17 -1.09 -3.64 -1.25
C ALA A 17 -0.44 -2.43 -0.57
N TRP A 18 0.27 -2.63 0.54
CA TRP A 18 0.99 -1.57 1.24
C TRP A 18 2.07 -0.94 0.36
N GLU A 19 2.88 -1.75 -0.33
CA GLU A 19 3.92 -1.27 -1.24
C GLU A 19 3.33 -0.45 -2.39
N ASN A 20 2.22 -0.92 -2.98
CA ASN A 20 1.53 -0.23 -4.06
C ASN A 20 0.97 1.14 -3.61
N SER A 21 0.32 1.21 -2.44
CA SER A 21 -0.16 2.50 -1.92
C SER A 21 1.01 3.45 -1.64
N MET A 22 2.13 2.95 -1.11
CA MET A 22 3.34 3.76 -0.93
C MET A 22 3.94 4.24 -2.26
N GLU A 23 3.87 3.45 -3.33
CA GLU A 23 4.27 3.87 -4.69
C GLU A 23 3.36 4.98 -5.20
N LEU A 24 2.04 4.84 -5.08
CA LEU A 24 1.07 5.86 -5.47
C LEU A 24 1.25 7.18 -4.70
N VAL A 25 1.58 7.13 -3.39
CA VAL A 25 1.95 8.34 -2.64
C VAL A 25 3.10 9.08 -3.33
N ARG A 26 4.19 8.37 -3.66
CA ARG A 26 5.38 8.97 -4.29
C ARG A 26 5.07 9.54 -5.67
N ASP A 27 4.30 8.81 -6.45
CA ASP A 27 3.89 9.22 -7.80
C ASP A 27 3.02 10.48 -7.75
N TYR A 28 1.98 10.48 -6.92
CA TYR A 28 1.08 11.62 -6.78
C TYR A 28 1.79 12.85 -6.22
N GLU A 29 2.69 12.69 -5.24
CA GLU A 29 3.55 13.77 -4.79
C GLU A 29 4.43 14.30 -5.92
N MET A 30 5.07 13.42 -6.71
CA MET A 30 5.91 13.83 -7.83
C MET A 30 5.10 14.58 -8.90
N TYR A 31 3.90 14.11 -9.23
CA TYR A 31 3.03 14.73 -10.23
C TYR A 31 2.56 16.11 -9.78
N SER A 32 2.14 16.25 -8.52
CA SER A 32 1.75 17.55 -7.97
C SER A 32 2.86 18.59 -8.02
N LYS A 33 4.14 18.17 -7.96
CA LYS A 33 5.30 19.07 -8.08
C LYS A 33 5.62 19.49 -9.51
N ARG A 34 5.16 18.74 -10.52
CA ARG A 34 5.50 18.95 -11.94
C ARG A 34 4.37 19.57 -12.76
N ILE A 35 3.13 19.51 -12.27
CA ILE A 35 1.97 20.02 -12.98
C ILE A 35 1.72 21.49 -12.63
N GLU A 36 1.50 22.32 -13.65
CA GLU A 36 1.23 23.75 -13.49
C GLU A 36 -0.26 24.04 -13.23
N ASP A 37 -1.17 23.26 -13.83
CA ASP A 37 -2.62 23.41 -13.61
C ASP A 37 -2.95 23.18 -12.14
N GLU A 38 -3.44 24.24 -11.47
CA GLU A 38 -3.62 24.24 -10.03
C GLU A 38 -4.73 23.29 -9.57
N LYS A 39 -5.77 23.11 -10.39
CA LYS A 39 -6.85 22.17 -10.08
C LYS A 39 -6.35 20.73 -10.13
N ILE A 40 -5.57 20.39 -11.15
CA ILE A 40 -5.00 19.03 -11.30
C ILE A 40 -3.96 18.78 -10.21
N LYS A 41 -3.10 19.76 -9.92
CA LYS A 41 -2.12 19.69 -8.82
C LYS A 41 -2.79 19.36 -7.49
N GLU A 42 -3.86 20.06 -7.15
CA GLU A 42 -4.56 19.86 -5.88
C GLU A 42 -5.23 18.48 -5.78
N VAL A 43 -5.73 17.95 -6.90
CA VAL A 43 -6.23 16.57 -6.94
C VAL A 43 -5.12 15.58 -6.60
N PHE A 44 -3.93 15.71 -7.18
CA PHE A 44 -2.82 14.81 -6.88
C PHE A 44 -2.31 14.93 -5.45
N LYS A 45 -2.24 16.13 -4.87
CA LYS A 45 -1.90 16.28 -3.44
C LYS A 45 -2.89 15.53 -2.55
N ARG A 46 -4.19 15.73 -2.78
CA ARG A 46 -5.22 15.03 -2.02
C ARG A 46 -5.14 13.51 -2.17
N PHE A 47 -4.85 13.02 -3.38
CA PHE A 47 -4.68 11.58 -3.59
C PHE A 47 -3.44 11.03 -2.89
N ALA A 48 -2.32 11.76 -2.87
CA ALA A 48 -1.15 11.37 -2.09
C ALA A 48 -1.48 11.22 -0.60
N GLU A 49 -2.23 12.17 -0.02
CA GLU A 49 -2.67 12.08 1.37
C GLU A 49 -3.62 10.90 1.64
N GLN A 50 -4.53 10.61 0.71
CA GLN A 50 -5.46 9.48 0.81
C GLN A 50 -4.72 8.14 0.74
N GLU A 51 -3.81 7.97 -0.22
CA GLU A 51 -2.99 6.76 -0.32
C GLU A 51 -2.05 6.60 0.88
N GLY A 52 -1.58 7.70 1.47
CA GLY A 52 -0.83 7.66 2.72
C GLY A 52 -1.65 7.05 3.87
N LYS A 53 -2.94 7.36 3.95
CA LYS A 53 -3.86 6.75 4.93
C LYS A 53 -4.08 5.27 4.65
N HIS A 54 -4.34 4.90 3.39
CA HIS A 54 -4.46 3.49 2.98
C HIS A 54 -3.19 2.70 3.33
N ALA A 55 -2.01 3.25 3.03
CA ALA A 55 -0.74 2.62 3.37
C ALA A 55 -0.55 2.44 4.87
N SER A 56 -0.95 3.42 5.70
CA SER A 56 -0.87 3.30 7.15
C SER A 56 -1.73 2.14 7.68
N GLU A 57 -2.99 2.07 7.24
CA GLU A 57 -3.93 1.02 7.64
C GLU A 57 -3.44 -0.38 7.20
N LEU A 58 -2.97 -0.51 5.95
CA LEU A 58 -2.42 -1.76 5.43
C LEU A 58 -1.17 -2.20 6.21
N ARG A 59 -0.32 -1.25 6.63
CA ARG A 59 0.87 -1.54 7.43
C ARG A 59 0.49 -2.03 8.83
N GLU A 60 -0.51 -1.44 9.46
CA GLU A 60 -1.00 -1.88 10.77
C GLU A 60 -1.54 -3.31 10.70
N LEU A 61 -2.38 -3.61 9.70
CA LEU A 61 -2.89 -4.97 9.46
C LEU A 61 -1.77 -5.97 9.18
N LEU A 62 -0.74 -5.58 8.41
CA LEU A 62 0.41 -6.42 8.13
C LEU A 62 1.19 -6.80 9.41
N LEU A 63 1.39 -5.82 10.30
CA LEU A 63 2.07 -6.04 11.58
C LEU A 63 1.24 -6.91 12.52
N GLU A 64 -0.06 -6.65 12.63
CA GLU A 64 -0.97 -7.48 13.43
C GLU A 64 -1.00 -8.93 12.94
N TYR A 65 -1.08 -9.14 11.62
CA TYR A 65 -1.09 -10.47 11.03
C TYR A 65 0.23 -11.20 11.32
N LYS A 66 1.36 -10.52 11.21
CA LYS A 66 2.68 -11.10 11.53
C LYS A 66 2.78 -11.49 13.01
N ASN A 67 2.29 -10.65 13.92
CA ASN A 67 2.36 -10.89 15.36
C ASN A 67 1.47 -12.07 15.78
N LYS A 68 0.21 -12.12 15.31
CA LYS A 68 -0.70 -13.25 15.57
C LYS A 68 -0.12 -14.58 15.11
N ASN A 69 0.51 -14.62 13.94
CA ASN A 69 1.14 -15.85 13.45
C ASN A 69 2.44 -16.20 14.20
N SER A 70 3.11 -15.25 14.84
CA SER A 70 4.30 -15.51 15.66
C SER A 70 3.91 -16.08 17.04
N GLU A 71 2.78 -15.67 17.60
CA GLU A 71 2.25 -16.17 18.88
C GLU A 71 1.68 -17.59 18.79
N ASN A 72 1.10 -17.96 17.64
CA ASN A 72 0.54 -19.29 17.41
C ASN A 72 1.60 -20.39 17.18
N VAL A 73 2.88 -20.06 17.21
CA VAL A 73 4.02 -20.99 16.97
C VAL A 73 4.79 -21.29 18.27
N ASN A 74 4.36 -20.74 19.42
CA ASN A 74 4.94 -21.03 20.74
C ASN A 74 4.00 -21.83 21.64
#